data_AF-A0A1M3G448-F1
#
_entry.id   AF-A0A1M3G448-F1
#
_cell.length_a   1.000
_cell.length_b   1.000
_cell.length_c   1.000
_cell.angle_alpha   90.00
_cell.angle_beta   90.00
_cell.angle_gamma   90.00
#
_symmetry.space_group_name_H-M   'P 1'
#
loop_
_entity.id
_entity.type
_entity.pdbx_description
1 polymer ?
#
loop_
_entity_poly.entity_id
_entity_poly.type
_entity_poly.pdbx_seq_one_letter_code
_entity_poly.pdbx_strand_id
1 'polypeptide(L)'
;MDIGLNNHLKRISSDLFIKYSSVEREKIDKSVNNIIDKLDEYFDDEIDEPILFGSYTRDTILPRRFDPNSDIDILIQFNTEDYDKLKPESYRSQLKRFAEENYPYSIVVKDHPSIVLELNHIKFDLVPAIFDKGIFYDSIEIPNKNGGWMETEPDKFNDDLKKVNTRYNSIVKPIIRLIKYWNASHGYPYFSFELETAIADMDFSNDNLESGFLYAIKKMPVDNLPDWAAKKVDVLKSDAKWVKEYLEREEISKAKKSLERILPSFL
;
A
#
# COMPACT_ATOMS: atom_id res chain seq x y z
N MET A 1 -6.06 9.04 -34.13
CA MET A 1 -5.24 9.88 -33.24
C MET A 1 -4.50 8.91 -32.34
N ASP A 2 -3.22 8.68 -32.61
CA ASP A 2 -2.42 7.71 -31.87
C ASP A 2 -2.37 8.13 -30.40
N ILE A 3 -2.91 7.30 -29.51
CA ILE A 3 -2.83 7.52 -28.07
C ILE A 3 -1.37 7.29 -27.70
N GLY A 4 -0.58 8.36 -27.60
CA GLY A 4 0.82 8.30 -27.13
C GLY A 4 0.93 7.51 -25.82
N LEU A 5 2.06 6.85 -25.60
CA LEU A 5 2.26 5.91 -24.49
C LEU A 5 1.94 6.56 -23.13
N ASN A 6 2.29 7.83 -22.93
CA ASN A 6 1.88 8.64 -21.78
C ASN A 6 0.35 8.66 -21.52
N ASN A 7 -0.47 8.85 -22.57
CA ASN A 7 -1.93 8.83 -22.42
C ASN A 7 -2.46 7.43 -22.12
N HIS A 8 -1.80 6.41 -22.67
CA HIS A 8 -2.13 5.02 -22.37
C HIS A 8 -1.81 4.67 -20.89
N LEU A 9 -0.64 5.06 -20.38
CA LEU A 9 -0.27 4.91 -18.97
C LEU A 9 -1.21 5.69 -18.04
N LYS A 10 -1.67 6.89 -18.44
CA LYS A 10 -2.68 7.64 -17.67
C LYS A 10 -3.99 6.85 -17.52
N ARG A 11 -4.43 6.17 -18.59
CA ARG A 11 -5.63 5.31 -18.55
C ARG A 11 -5.42 4.14 -17.59
N ILE A 12 -4.31 3.41 -17.73
CA ILE A 12 -3.98 2.29 -16.83
C ILE A 12 -3.94 2.77 -15.37
N SER A 13 -3.20 3.84 -15.08
CA SER A 13 -3.14 4.37 -13.72
C SER A 13 -4.51 4.82 -13.19
N SER A 14 -5.41 5.29 -14.05
CA SER A 14 -6.77 5.64 -13.63
C SER A 14 -7.63 4.41 -13.32
N ASP A 15 -7.38 3.28 -13.97
CA ASP A 15 -8.08 2.02 -13.71
C ASP A 15 -7.53 1.34 -12.45
N LEU A 16 -6.25 1.55 -12.16
CA LEU A 16 -5.56 1.11 -10.94
C LEU A 16 -5.89 1.97 -9.71
N PHE A 17 -6.70 3.02 -9.84
CA PHE A 17 -7.12 3.87 -8.73
C PHE A 17 -8.55 3.53 -8.31
N ILE A 18 -8.76 3.26 -7.01
CA ILE A 18 -10.09 3.13 -6.42
C ILE A 18 -10.73 4.51 -6.36
N LYS A 19 -11.50 4.86 -7.40
CA LYS A 19 -12.16 6.17 -7.50
C LYS A 19 -13.07 6.42 -6.30
N TYR A 20 -13.08 7.63 -5.77
CA TYR A 20 -13.94 8.00 -4.64
C TYR A 20 -15.44 7.78 -4.91
N SER A 21 -15.87 7.86 -6.17
CA SER A 21 -17.26 7.60 -6.58
C SER A 21 -17.53 6.15 -6.98
N SER A 22 -16.59 5.21 -6.74
CA SER A 22 -16.75 3.82 -7.17
C SER A 22 -17.54 3.00 -6.15
N VAL A 23 -18.23 1.97 -6.63
CA VAL A 23 -18.93 0.99 -5.78
C VAL A 23 -17.95 0.23 -4.88
N GLU A 24 -16.71 0.01 -5.33
CA GLU A 24 -15.67 -0.61 -4.50
C GLU A 24 -15.33 0.28 -3.31
N ARG A 25 -15.12 1.59 -3.52
CA ARG A 25 -14.93 2.57 -2.45
C ARG A 25 -16.09 2.58 -1.46
N GLU A 26 -17.33 2.67 -1.95
CA GLU A 26 -18.51 2.69 -1.09
C GLU A 26 -18.61 1.47 -0.18
N LYS A 27 -18.31 0.27 -0.72
CA LYS A 27 -18.28 -0.97 0.07
C LYS A 27 -17.17 -0.94 1.13
N ILE A 28 -15.98 -0.49 0.77
CA ILE A 28 -14.86 -0.37 1.71
C ILE A 28 -15.23 0.59 2.83
N ASP A 29 -15.69 1.81 2.51
CA ASP A 29 -16.05 2.82 3.49
C ASP A 29 -17.17 2.33 4.43
N LYS A 30 -18.17 1.62 3.90
CA LYS A 30 -19.22 0.99 4.72
C LYS A 30 -18.65 -0.06 5.68
N SER A 31 -17.71 -0.89 5.21
CA SER A 31 -17.07 -1.90 6.05
C SER A 31 -16.14 -1.29 7.10
N VAL A 32 -15.40 -0.24 6.76
CA VAL A 32 -14.60 0.55 7.70
C VAL A 32 -15.49 1.08 8.82
N ASN A 33 -16.55 1.82 8.49
CA ASN A 33 -17.44 2.41 9.49
C ASN A 33 -18.03 1.34 10.42
N ASN A 34 -18.50 0.23 9.84
CA ASN A 34 -19.04 -0.87 10.64
C ASN A 34 -17.98 -1.57 11.51
N ILE A 35 -16.71 -1.63 11.09
CA ILE A 35 -15.63 -2.17 11.94
C ILE A 35 -15.35 -1.20 13.10
N ILE A 36 -15.28 0.10 12.82
CA ILE A 36 -15.07 1.15 13.82
C ILE A 36 -16.20 1.14 14.85
N ASP A 37 -17.47 1.18 14.41
CA ASP A 37 -18.63 1.15 15.31
C ASP A 37 -18.61 -0.07 16.25
N LYS A 38 -18.16 -1.23 15.75
CA LYS A 38 -18.03 -2.45 16.55
C LYS A 38 -16.82 -2.43 17.48
N LEU A 39 -15.70 -1.83 17.06
CA LEU A 39 -14.53 -1.65 17.93
C LEU A 39 -14.92 -0.79 19.13
N ASP A 40 -15.62 0.32 18.87
CA ASP A 40 -16.10 1.23 19.91
C ASP A 40 -17.11 0.52 20.83
N GLU A 41 -18.05 -0.26 20.31
CA GLU A 41 -19.00 -1.04 21.13
C GLU A 41 -18.31 -2.13 21.96
N TYR A 42 -17.27 -2.76 21.41
CA TYR A 42 -16.62 -3.92 22.05
C TYR A 42 -15.61 -3.53 23.11
N PHE A 43 -14.80 -2.51 22.84
CA PHE A 43 -13.71 -2.08 23.71
C PHE A 43 -14.09 -0.89 24.58
N ASP A 44 -15.14 -0.12 24.23
CA ASP A 44 -15.57 1.07 24.96
C ASP A 44 -14.38 2.01 25.25
N ASP A 45 -14.04 2.20 26.52
CA ASP A 45 -12.95 3.06 26.98
C ASP A 45 -11.56 2.38 27.01
N GLU A 46 -11.47 1.09 26.64
CA GLU A 46 -10.20 0.38 26.49
C GLU A 46 -9.39 0.82 25.24
N ILE A 47 -10.03 1.53 24.29
CA ILE A 47 -9.37 2.12 23.12
C ILE A 47 -9.61 3.62 23.06
N ASP A 48 -8.59 4.38 22.65
CA ASP A 48 -8.67 5.84 22.49
C ASP A 48 -9.29 6.20 21.13
N GLU A 49 -8.77 5.61 20.06
CA GLU A 49 -9.20 5.91 18.69
C GLU A 49 -8.80 4.79 17.70
N PRO A 50 -9.69 4.42 16.76
CA PRO A 50 -9.33 3.68 15.56
C PRO A 50 -8.97 4.62 14.40
N ILE A 51 -7.74 4.50 13.88
CA ILE A 51 -7.19 5.39 12.87
C ILE A 51 -6.94 4.63 11.57
N LEU A 52 -7.56 5.05 10.46
CA LEU A 52 -7.21 4.53 9.15
C LEU A 52 -5.83 5.03 8.73
N PHE A 53 -4.99 4.13 8.21
CA PHE A 53 -3.71 4.51 7.65
C PHE A 53 -3.36 3.68 6.42
N GLY A 54 -2.08 3.63 6.06
CA GLY A 54 -1.64 2.72 5.02
C GLY A 54 -1.93 3.19 3.60
N SER A 55 -1.90 2.24 2.66
CA SER A 55 -1.95 2.57 1.23
C SER A 55 -3.33 3.10 0.79
N TYR A 56 -4.37 2.80 1.57
CA TYR A 56 -5.73 3.28 1.35
C TYR A 56 -5.84 4.80 1.53
N THR A 57 -5.33 5.34 2.64
CA THR A 57 -5.38 6.79 2.92
C THR A 57 -4.42 7.57 2.04
N ARG A 58 -3.36 6.91 1.54
CA ARG A 58 -2.40 7.49 0.58
C ARG A 58 -2.87 7.46 -0.88
N ASP A 59 -4.03 6.87 -1.19
CA ASP A 59 -4.51 6.63 -2.56
C ASP A 59 -3.59 5.75 -3.42
N THR A 60 -2.72 4.95 -2.80
CA THR A 60 -1.76 4.07 -3.47
C THR A 60 -2.17 2.59 -3.42
N ILE A 61 -3.25 2.27 -2.71
CA ILE A 61 -3.93 0.97 -2.78
C ILE A 61 -4.37 0.66 -4.22
N LEU A 62 -4.33 -0.62 -4.58
CA LEU A 62 -4.86 -1.11 -5.85
C LEU A 62 -6.23 -1.77 -5.66
N PRO A 63 -7.16 -1.66 -6.63
CA PRO A 63 -8.37 -2.45 -6.65
C PRO A 63 -8.08 -3.94 -6.50
N ARG A 64 -8.91 -4.67 -5.74
CA ARG A 64 -8.63 -6.08 -5.41
C ARG A 64 -8.55 -6.99 -6.63
N ARG A 65 -9.21 -6.60 -7.73
CA ARG A 65 -9.11 -7.28 -9.04
C ARG A 65 -7.70 -7.27 -9.66
N PHE A 66 -6.86 -6.32 -9.25
CA PHE A 66 -5.48 -6.17 -9.71
C PHE A 66 -4.45 -6.61 -8.67
N ASP A 67 -4.80 -6.50 -7.40
CA ASP A 67 -3.99 -6.94 -6.28
C ASP A 67 -4.88 -7.69 -5.27
N PRO A 68 -4.90 -9.04 -5.31
CA PRO A 68 -5.69 -9.84 -4.38
C PRO A 68 -5.29 -9.69 -2.91
N ASN A 69 -4.09 -9.15 -2.65
CA ASN A 69 -3.55 -8.92 -1.32
C ASN A 69 -3.82 -7.50 -0.79
N SER A 70 -4.45 -6.63 -1.58
CA SER A 70 -4.87 -5.31 -1.10
C SER A 70 -5.70 -5.41 0.19
N ASP A 71 -5.26 -4.61 1.15
CA ASP A 71 -5.75 -4.55 2.51
C ASP A 71 -5.99 -3.10 2.95
N ILE A 72 -6.84 -2.95 3.96
CA ILE A 72 -7.14 -1.68 4.60
C ILE A 72 -6.56 -1.73 6.01
N ASP A 73 -5.58 -0.88 6.27
CA ASP A 73 -4.93 -0.80 7.56
C ASP A 73 -5.72 0.07 8.54
N ILE A 74 -6.07 -0.50 9.69
CA ILE A 74 -6.70 0.21 10.82
C ILE A 74 -5.76 0.08 12.01
N LEU A 75 -5.31 1.21 12.55
CA LEU A 75 -4.54 1.29 13.78
C LEU A 75 -5.54 1.41 14.94
N ILE A 76 -5.46 0.53 15.94
CA ILE A 76 -6.34 0.54 17.12
C ILE A 76 -5.47 0.94 18.31
N GLN A 77 -5.57 2.20 18.73
CA GLN A 77 -4.83 2.71 19.88
C GLN A 77 -5.53 2.29 21.17
N PHE A 78 -4.89 1.43 21.95
CA PHE A 78 -5.37 1.03 23.28
C PHE A 78 -5.04 2.10 24.32
N ASN A 79 -6.00 2.39 25.19
CA ASN A 79 -5.83 3.32 26.30
C ASN A 79 -4.89 2.71 27.34
N THR A 80 -3.65 3.21 27.40
CA THR A 80 -2.66 2.80 28.42
C THR A 80 -2.51 3.83 29.54
N GLU A 81 -3.35 4.86 29.55
CA GLU A 81 -3.38 5.86 30.62
C GLU A 81 -4.26 5.39 31.78
N ASP A 82 -5.43 4.84 31.46
CA ASP A 82 -6.39 4.32 32.44
C ASP A 82 -6.27 2.81 32.67
N TYR A 83 -5.63 2.08 31.75
CA TYR A 83 -5.44 0.62 31.81
C TYR A 83 -3.96 0.21 31.80
N ASP A 84 -3.65 -0.91 32.45
CA ASP A 84 -2.29 -1.46 32.50
C ASP A 84 -1.75 -1.80 31.09
N LYS A 85 -0.56 -1.27 30.75
CA LYS A 85 0.15 -1.62 29.51
C LYS A 85 0.42 -3.13 29.45
N LEU A 86 -0.19 -3.79 28.46
CA LEU A 86 -0.02 -5.22 28.24
C LEU A 86 1.16 -5.53 27.32
N LYS A 87 1.50 -6.81 27.19
CA LYS A 87 2.46 -7.28 26.18
C LYS A 87 1.83 -7.19 24.78
N PRO A 88 2.62 -6.96 23.72
CA PRO A 88 2.11 -6.86 22.35
C PRO A 88 1.17 -8.01 21.93
N GLU A 89 1.51 -9.25 22.30
CA GLU A 89 0.71 -10.42 21.95
C GLU A 89 -0.66 -10.47 22.68
N SER A 90 -0.78 -9.82 23.83
CA SER A 90 -2.06 -9.69 24.54
C SER A 90 -3.03 -8.81 23.75
N TYR A 91 -2.58 -7.64 23.27
CA TYR A 91 -3.38 -6.75 22.42
C TYR A 91 -3.78 -7.41 21.10
N ARG A 92 -2.83 -8.09 20.43
CA ARG A 92 -3.14 -8.90 19.23
C ARG A 92 -4.19 -9.97 19.53
N SER A 93 -4.12 -10.61 20.70
CA SER A 93 -5.10 -11.62 21.09
C SER A 93 -6.47 -11.04 21.42
N GLN A 94 -6.54 -9.82 21.97
CA GLN A 94 -7.79 -9.06 22.14
C GLN A 94 -8.43 -8.74 20.78
N LEU A 95 -7.68 -8.16 19.84
CA LEU A 95 -8.19 -7.88 18.49
C LEU A 95 -8.62 -9.14 17.74
N LYS A 96 -7.93 -10.26 17.95
CA LYS A 96 -8.35 -11.56 17.40
C LYS A 96 -9.71 -12.00 17.94
N ARG A 97 -9.92 -11.93 19.27
CA ARG A 97 -11.22 -12.29 19.88
C ARG A 97 -12.33 -11.38 19.36
N PHE A 98 -12.07 -10.07 19.35
CA PHE A 98 -12.97 -9.08 18.75
C PHE A 98 -13.40 -9.50 17.33
N ALA A 99 -12.44 -9.80 16.46
CA ALA A 99 -12.70 -10.17 15.07
C ALA A 99 -13.48 -11.50 14.96
N GLU A 100 -13.12 -12.52 15.74
CA GLU A 100 -13.81 -13.83 15.73
C GLU A 100 -15.26 -13.75 16.24
N GLU A 101 -15.51 -12.93 17.27
CA GLU A 101 -16.85 -12.77 17.85
C GLU A 101 -17.76 -11.94 16.95
N ASN A 102 -17.23 -10.87 16.34
CA ASN A 102 -18.01 -9.96 15.51
C ASN A 102 -18.15 -10.39 14.05
N TYR A 103 -17.27 -11.29 13.58
CA TYR A 103 -17.23 -11.78 12.20
C TYR A 103 -17.06 -13.31 12.14
N PRO A 104 -17.97 -14.10 12.75
CA PRO A 104 -17.81 -15.55 12.93
C PRO A 104 -17.77 -16.36 11.64
N TYR A 105 -18.15 -15.77 10.51
CA TYR A 105 -18.12 -16.38 9.18
C TYR A 105 -16.98 -15.87 8.29
N SER A 106 -16.13 -14.98 8.82
CA SER A 106 -14.97 -14.43 8.10
C SER A 106 -13.70 -15.15 8.51
N ILE A 107 -12.67 -15.05 7.67
CA ILE A 107 -11.35 -15.58 8.00
C ILE A 107 -10.64 -14.58 8.90
N VAL A 108 -10.09 -15.04 10.01
CA VAL A 108 -9.29 -14.24 10.96
C VAL A 108 -7.93 -14.90 11.13
N VAL A 109 -6.86 -14.20 10.74
CA VAL A 109 -5.49 -14.72 10.76
C VAL A 109 -4.60 -13.81 11.59
N LYS A 110 -3.73 -14.39 12.42
CA LYS A 110 -2.62 -13.64 13.03
C LYS A 110 -1.52 -13.48 11.98
N ASP A 111 -1.32 -12.27 11.48
CA ASP A 111 -0.14 -11.89 10.70
C ASP A 111 0.58 -10.75 11.41
N HIS A 112 1.90 -10.67 11.36
CA HIS A 112 2.61 -9.66 12.17
C HIS A 112 2.73 -8.34 11.40
N PRO A 113 2.37 -7.17 12.00
CA PRO A 113 1.97 -6.91 13.40
C PRO A 113 0.47 -7.03 13.69
N SER A 114 -0.36 -7.19 12.65
CA SER A 114 -1.81 -7.06 12.68
C SER A 114 -2.57 -8.31 13.17
N ILE A 115 -3.89 -8.20 13.10
CA ILE A 115 -4.82 -9.31 12.94
C ILE A 115 -5.53 -9.07 11.61
N VAL A 116 -5.39 -10.01 10.68
CA VAL A 116 -6.00 -9.93 9.35
C VAL A 116 -7.43 -10.45 9.44
N LEU A 117 -8.39 -9.56 9.19
CA LEU A 117 -9.80 -9.88 8.99
C LEU A 117 -10.11 -9.87 7.49
N GLU A 118 -10.37 -11.04 6.92
CA GLU A 118 -10.70 -11.16 5.50
C GLU A 118 -12.22 -11.23 5.29
N LEU A 119 -12.77 -10.14 4.76
CA LEU A 119 -14.13 -10.07 4.25
C LEU A 119 -14.18 -10.48 2.77
N ASN A 120 -15.38 -10.80 2.29
CA ASN A 120 -15.62 -11.27 0.92
C ASN A 120 -15.05 -10.34 -0.18
N HIS A 121 -14.93 -9.04 0.09
CA HIS A 121 -14.55 -8.03 -0.91
C HIS A 121 -13.22 -7.34 -0.63
N ILE A 122 -12.73 -7.31 0.61
CA ILE A 122 -11.40 -6.78 0.95
C ILE A 122 -10.88 -7.35 2.28
N LYS A 123 -9.57 -7.24 2.52
CA LYS A 123 -8.92 -7.59 3.78
C LYS A 123 -8.76 -6.34 4.64
N PHE A 124 -8.77 -6.51 5.96
CA PHE A 124 -8.49 -5.48 6.94
C PHE A 124 -7.38 -5.94 7.86
N ASP A 125 -6.38 -5.09 8.02
CA ASP A 125 -5.28 -5.32 8.96
C ASP A 125 -5.55 -4.49 10.21
N LEU A 126 -5.98 -5.17 11.27
CA LEU A 126 -6.24 -4.58 12.57
C LEU A 126 -4.92 -4.54 13.37
N VAL A 127 -4.27 -3.39 13.41
CA VAL A 127 -2.96 -3.21 14.03
C VAL A 127 -3.13 -2.64 15.44
N PRO A 128 -2.79 -3.39 16.49
CA PRO A 128 -2.84 -2.82 17.84
C PRO A 128 -1.71 -1.81 18.00
N ALA A 129 -2.02 -0.70 18.64
CA ALA A 129 -1.08 0.35 18.97
C ALA A 129 -1.27 0.82 20.40
N ILE A 130 -0.24 1.46 20.93
CA ILE A 130 -0.27 2.15 22.23
C ILE A 130 0.43 3.48 22.10
N PHE A 131 0.09 4.41 23.00
CA PHE A 131 0.82 5.66 23.15
C PHE A 131 1.83 5.55 24.29
N ASP A 132 3.12 5.58 23.96
CA ASP A 132 4.20 5.56 24.94
C ASP A 132 4.63 7.00 25.26
N LYS A 133 4.27 7.47 26.46
CA LYS A 133 4.76 8.75 27.03
C LYS A 133 6.20 8.59 27.48
N GLY A 134 7.13 8.68 26.54
CA GLY A 134 8.55 8.58 26.80
C GLY A 134 9.08 9.77 27.61
N ILE A 135 10.24 9.58 28.25
CA ILE A 135 10.90 10.65 29.05
C ILE A 135 11.36 11.81 28.15
N PHE A 136 11.68 11.53 26.88
CA PHE A 136 12.27 12.51 25.95
C PHE A 136 11.31 12.94 24.84
N TYR A 137 10.45 12.04 24.37
CA TYR A 137 9.41 12.30 23.39
C TYR A 137 8.32 11.23 23.52
N ASP A 138 7.12 11.58 23.10
CA ASP A 138 6.00 10.64 23.01
C ASP A 138 6.03 9.91 21.67
N SER A 139 5.56 8.67 21.65
CA SER A 139 5.53 7.85 20.42
C SER A 139 4.31 6.95 20.35
N ILE A 140 3.91 6.60 19.12
CA ILE A 140 2.95 5.53 18.86
C ILE A 140 3.75 4.26 18.60
N GLU A 141 3.48 3.20 19.34
CA GLU A 141 4.17 1.92 19.20
C GLU A 141 3.22 0.82 18.69
N ILE A 142 3.70 -0.05 17.81
CA ILE A 142 3.03 -1.27 17.35
C ILE A 142 3.87 -2.51 17.65
N PRO A 143 3.28 -3.73 17.68
CA PRO A 143 4.05 -4.95 17.89
C PRO A 143 5.21 -5.10 16.91
N ASN A 144 6.35 -5.60 17.37
CA ASN A 144 7.47 -6.03 16.54
C ASN A 144 7.57 -7.57 16.48
N LYS A 145 8.30 -8.11 15.50
CA LYS A 145 8.37 -9.58 15.28
C LYS A 145 9.05 -10.36 16.41
N ASN A 146 9.77 -9.66 17.30
CA ASN A 146 10.49 -10.23 18.43
C ASN A 146 9.66 -10.21 19.73
N GLY A 147 8.36 -9.86 19.66
CA GLY A 147 7.47 -9.82 20.81
C GLY A 147 7.59 -8.56 21.67
N GLY A 148 8.30 -7.53 21.18
CA GLY A 148 8.38 -6.20 21.77
C GLY A 148 7.59 -5.16 20.97
N TRP A 149 7.91 -3.90 21.21
CA TRP A 149 7.32 -2.74 20.55
C TRP A 149 8.26 -2.16 19.49
N MET A 150 7.71 -1.51 18.47
CA MET A 150 8.43 -0.67 17.52
C MET A 150 7.64 0.60 17.26
N GLU A 151 8.33 1.73 17.17
CA GLU A 151 7.72 3.01 16.85
C GLU A 151 7.12 2.99 15.44
N THR A 152 6.01 3.70 15.27
CA THR A 152 5.37 3.95 13.98
C THR A 152 4.90 5.40 13.88
N GLU A 153 4.91 5.94 12.67
CA GLU A 153 4.42 7.28 12.36
C GLU A 153 3.39 7.16 11.22
N PRO A 154 2.12 6.77 11.52
CA PRO A 154 1.14 6.37 10.50
C PRO A 154 0.88 7.46 9.44
N ASP A 155 0.95 8.74 9.84
CA ASP A 155 0.62 9.87 8.98
C ASP A 155 1.83 10.53 8.29
N LYS A 156 3.04 10.39 8.82
CA LYS A 156 4.21 11.13 8.32
C LYS A 156 4.51 10.84 6.86
N PHE A 157 4.51 9.55 6.48
CA PHE A 157 4.74 9.17 5.10
C PHE A 157 3.61 9.64 4.17
N ASN A 158 2.36 9.74 4.65
CA ASN A 158 1.27 10.28 3.86
C ASN A 158 1.50 11.75 3.49
N ASP A 159 1.92 12.56 4.45
CA ASP A 159 2.25 13.97 4.24
C ASP A 159 3.44 14.15 3.27
N ASP A 160 4.48 13.35 3.44
CA ASP A 160 5.65 13.41 2.57
C ASP A 160 5.31 12.98 1.14
N LEU A 161 4.55 11.90 0.97
CA LEU A 161 4.07 11.47 -0.33
C LEU A 161 3.16 12.52 -0.98
N LYS A 162 2.29 13.17 -0.21
CA LYS A 162 1.44 14.26 -0.71
C LYS A 162 2.26 15.43 -1.22
N LYS A 163 3.26 15.89 -0.44
CA LYS A 163 4.17 16.98 -0.84
C LYS A 163 4.92 16.63 -2.12
N VAL A 164 5.51 15.44 -2.19
CA VAL A 164 6.28 14.97 -3.34
C VAL A 164 5.39 14.81 -4.58
N ASN A 165 4.20 14.24 -4.42
CA ASN A 165 3.25 14.11 -5.51
C ASN A 165 2.81 15.48 -6.06
N THR A 166 2.53 16.46 -5.19
CA THR A 166 2.23 17.84 -5.61
C THR A 166 3.42 18.48 -6.31
N ARG A 167 4.64 18.33 -5.78
CA ARG A 167 5.87 18.86 -6.37
C ARG A 167 6.08 18.40 -7.81
N TYR A 168 5.80 17.13 -8.10
CA TYR A 168 6.00 16.53 -9.42
C TYR A 168 4.69 16.41 -10.23
N ASN A 169 3.84 17.43 -10.17
CA ASN A 169 2.64 17.54 -11.02
C ASN A 169 1.69 16.32 -10.96
N SER A 170 1.56 15.72 -9.77
CA SER A 170 0.69 14.58 -9.49
C SER A 170 1.00 13.29 -10.24
N ILE A 171 2.24 13.08 -10.69
CA ILE A 171 2.64 11.84 -11.39
C ILE A 171 3.11 10.72 -10.45
N VAL A 172 3.49 11.04 -9.22
CA VAL A 172 4.16 10.08 -8.29
C VAL A 172 3.21 8.98 -7.84
N LYS A 173 2.02 9.33 -7.33
CA LYS A 173 1.01 8.34 -6.94
C LYS A 173 0.60 7.43 -8.13
N PRO A 174 0.38 7.97 -9.37
CA PRO A 174 0.24 7.15 -10.57
C PRO A 174 1.40 6.17 -10.82
N ILE A 175 2.65 6.62 -10.75
CA ILE A 175 3.84 5.78 -10.95
C ILE A 175 3.87 4.66 -9.91
N ILE A 176 3.62 4.99 -8.63
CA ILE A 176 3.52 4.00 -7.55
C ILE A 176 2.49 2.93 -7.89
N ARG A 177 1.27 3.30 -8.30
CA ARG A 177 0.22 2.32 -8.64
C ARG A 177 0.61 1.42 -9.81
N LEU A 178 1.22 1.98 -10.86
CA LEU A 178 1.72 1.21 -12.01
C LEU A 178 2.78 0.18 -11.59
N ILE A 179 3.73 0.59 -10.74
CA ILE A 179 4.80 -0.32 -10.28
C ILE A 179 4.28 -1.32 -9.24
N LYS A 180 3.36 -0.94 -8.35
CA LYS A 180 2.65 -1.87 -7.46
C LYS A 180 1.90 -2.93 -8.25
N TYR A 181 1.28 -2.56 -9.37
CA TYR A 181 0.60 -3.53 -10.24
C TYR A 181 1.58 -4.51 -10.89
N TRP A 182 2.73 -4.01 -11.38
CA TRP A 182 3.80 -4.90 -11.82
C TRP A 182 4.25 -5.85 -10.69
N ASN A 183 4.44 -5.32 -9.47
CA ASN A 183 4.85 -6.10 -8.31
C ASN A 183 3.85 -7.24 -8.02
N ALA A 184 2.55 -6.93 -7.96
CA ALA A 184 1.49 -7.91 -7.72
C ALA A 184 1.39 -8.97 -8.85
N SER A 185 1.50 -8.56 -10.12
CA SER A 185 1.45 -9.47 -11.27
C SER A 185 2.69 -10.36 -11.43
N HIS A 186 3.77 -10.09 -10.68
CA HIS A 186 5.04 -10.80 -10.78
C HIS A 186 5.45 -11.55 -9.50
N GLY A 187 4.50 -11.77 -8.58
CA GLY A 187 4.71 -12.56 -7.37
C GLY A 187 5.32 -11.78 -6.20
N TYR A 188 5.08 -10.46 -6.15
CA TYR A 188 5.52 -9.55 -5.10
C TYR A 188 7.05 -9.56 -4.83
N PRO A 189 7.90 -9.24 -5.83
CA PRO A 189 9.35 -9.07 -5.61
C PRO A 189 9.73 -8.09 -4.48
N TYR A 190 8.90 -7.09 -4.20
CA TYR A 190 9.10 -6.10 -3.13
C TYR A 190 7.95 -6.09 -2.12
N PHE A 191 8.26 -5.70 -0.88
CA PHE A 191 7.25 -5.23 0.05
C PHE A 191 6.63 -3.91 -0.44
N SER A 192 5.31 -3.80 -0.34
CA SER A 192 4.58 -2.67 -0.94
C SER A 192 4.97 -1.32 -0.36
N PHE A 193 5.16 -1.24 0.95
CA PHE A 193 5.55 0.00 1.61
C PHE A 193 6.96 0.47 1.21
N GLU A 194 7.93 -0.44 1.18
CA GLU A 194 9.31 -0.16 0.72
C GLU A 194 9.34 0.32 -0.74
N LEU A 195 8.44 -0.21 -1.57
CA LEU A 195 8.28 0.23 -2.95
C LEU A 195 7.75 1.66 -3.03
N GLU A 196 6.75 2.01 -2.21
CA GLU A 196 6.19 3.37 -2.15
C GLU A 196 7.22 4.40 -1.71
N THR A 197 8.00 4.09 -0.66
CA THR A 197 9.05 4.99 -0.14
C THR A 197 10.18 5.16 -1.14
N ALA A 198 10.69 4.05 -1.72
CA ALA A 198 11.75 4.10 -2.71
C ALA A 198 11.38 4.96 -3.94
N ILE A 199 10.11 4.92 -4.38
CA ILE A 199 9.62 5.75 -5.49
C ILE A 199 9.43 7.21 -5.05
N ALA A 200 8.92 7.45 -3.84
CA ALA A 200 8.73 8.81 -3.32
C ALA A 200 10.06 9.58 -3.15
N ASP A 201 11.16 8.87 -2.87
CA ASP A 201 12.50 9.47 -2.71
C ASP A 201 13.15 9.87 -4.05
N MET A 202 12.56 9.49 -5.19
CA MET A 202 13.12 9.78 -6.50
C MET A 202 12.86 11.23 -6.96
N ASP A 203 13.80 11.76 -7.74
CA ASP A 203 13.66 13.05 -8.43
C ASP A 203 13.02 12.88 -9.80
N PHE A 204 11.77 13.36 -9.95
CA PHE A 204 11.01 13.36 -11.19
C PHE A 204 10.98 14.74 -11.87
N SER A 205 11.98 15.59 -11.61
CA SER A 205 12.07 16.91 -12.23
C SER A 205 12.10 16.80 -13.75
N ASN A 206 11.20 17.54 -14.40
CA ASN A 206 10.98 17.56 -15.86
C ASN A 206 10.37 16.27 -16.45
N ASP A 207 9.93 15.32 -15.63
CA ASP A 207 9.26 14.12 -16.11
C ASP A 207 7.76 14.34 -16.34
N ASN A 208 7.24 13.62 -17.33
CA ASN A 208 5.81 13.31 -17.42
C ASN A 208 5.57 11.88 -16.88
N LEU A 209 4.32 11.38 -16.93
CA LEU A 209 4.02 10.06 -16.39
C LEU A 209 4.83 8.95 -17.08
N GLU A 210 5.03 9.04 -18.39
CA GLU A 210 5.78 8.05 -19.16
C GLU A 210 7.27 8.05 -18.82
N SER A 211 7.92 9.22 -18.90
CA SER A 211 9.36 9.31 -18.65
C SER A 211 9.68 9.04 -17.17
N GLY A 212 8.83 9.51 -16.26
CA GLY A 212 8.93 9.23 -14.83
C GLY A 212 8.72 7.74 -14.50
N PHE A 213 7.75 7.07 -15.13
CA PHE A 213 7.56 5.62 -14.94
C PHE A 213 8.78 4.80 -15.39
N LEU A 214 9.31 5.09 -16.57
CA LEU A 214 10.51 4.42 -17.09
C LEU A 214 11.76 4.74 -16.25
N TYR A 215 11.87 5.98 -15.76
CA TYR A 215 12.92 6.40 -14.84
C TYR A 215 12.84 5.64 -13.51
N ALA A 216 11.65 5.54 -12.91
CA ALA A 216 11.46 4.84 -11.66
C ALA A 216 11.87 3.37 -11.77
N ILE A 217 11.43 2.68 -12.84
CA ILE A 217 11.85 1.29 -13.13
C ILE A 217 13.38 1.17 -13.20
N LYS A 218 14.04 2.08 -13.91
CA LYS A 218 15.51 2.06 -14.03
C LYS A 218 16.20 2.18 -12.66
N LYS A 219 15.62 2.95 -11.74
CA LYS A 219 16.16 3.25 -10.41
C LYS A 219 15.79 2.24 -9.33
N MET A 220 14.90 1.29 -9.61
CA MET A 220 14.50 0.25 -8.65
C MET A 220 15.71 -0.49 -8.02
N PRO A 221 15.79 -0.59 -6.68
CA PRO A 221 16.91 -1.22 -6.00
C PRO A 221 16.92 -2.75 -6.16
N VAL A 222 18.09 -3.38 -6.27
CA VAL A 222 18.22 -4.85 -6.38
C VAL A 222 19.09 -5.48 -5.30
N ASP A 223 19.90 -4.68 -4.59
CA ASP A 223 21.01 -5.17 -3.77
C ASP A 223 20.59 -6.03 -2.56
N ASN A 224 19.37 -5.81 -2.04
CA ASN A 224 18.84 -6.52 -0.87
C ASN A 224 17.74 -7.55 -1.23
N LEU A 225 17.55 -7.84 -2.53
CA LEU A 225 16.52 -8.77 -2.97
C LEU A 225 17.05 -10.20 -3.02
N PRO A 226 16.21 -11.21 -2.74
CA PRO A 226 16.55 -12.60 -3.06
C PRO A 226 16.70 -12.78 -4.57
N ASP A 227 17.55 -13.73 -4.99
CA ASP A 227 17.91 -13.96 -6.40
C ASP A 227 16.72 -14.02 -7.36
N TRP A 228 15.62 -14.67 -6.95
CA TRP A 228 14.44 -14.80 -7.80
C TRP A 228 13.75 -13.46 -8.05
N ALA A 229 13.71 -12.58 -7.05
CA ALA A 229 13.13 -11.25 -7.13
C ALA A 229 14.05 -10.31 -7.91
N ALA A 230 15.36 -10.34 -7.65
CA ALA A 230 16.35 -9.59 -8.42
C ALA A 230 16.26 -9.89 -9.92
N LYS A 231 16.16 -11.17 -10.30
CA LYS A 231 15.97 -11.59 -11.70
C LYS A 231 14.70 -11.02 -12.34
N LYS A 232 13.59 -10.91 -11.59
CA LYS A 232 12.35 -10.28 -12.09
C LYS A 232 12.55 -8.79 -12.35
N VAL A 233 13.27 -8.10 -11.48
CA VAL A 233 13.59 -6.68 -11.62
C VAL A 233 14.52 -6.43 -12.80
N ASP A 234 15.48 -7.31 -13.05
CA ASP A 234 16.35 -7.21 -14.23
C ASP A 234 15.56 -7.34 -15.54
N VAL A 235 14.59 -8.27 -15.59
CA VAL A 235 13.67 -8.40 -16.73
C VAL A 235 12.83 -7.13 -16.88
N LEU A 236 12.26 -6.61 -15.80
CA LEU A 236 11.52 -5.35 -15.80
C LEU A 236 12.36 -4.18 -16.36
N LYS A 237 13.60 -4.02 -15.89
CA LYS A 237 14.51 -2.96 -16.37
C LYS A 237 14.86 -3.13 -17.85
N SER A 238 15.06 -4.37 -18.30
CA SER A 238 15.29 -4.69 -19.70
C SER A 238 14.08 -4.33 -20.57
N ASP A 239 12.87 -4.70 -20.14
CA ASP A 239 11.64 -4.38 -20.87
C ASP A 239 11.40 -2.87 -20.93
N ALA A 240 11.61 -2.14 -19.84
CA ALA A 240 11.49 -0.68 -19.83
C ALA A 240 12.53 0.02 -20.73
N LYS A 241 13.75 -0.51 -20.78
CA LYS A 241 14.78 -0.05 -21.72
C LYS A 241 14.30 -0.24 -23.17
N TRP A 242 13.75 -1.41 -23.50
CA TRP A 242 13.21 -1.66 -24.84
C TRP A 242 12.00 -0.78 -25.17
N VAL A 243 11.09 -0.53 -24.23
CA VAL A 243 10.00 0.44 -24.41
C VAL A 243 10.58 1.78 -24.83
N LYS A 244 11.57 2.30 -24.11
CA LYS A 244 12.23 3.57 -24.44
C LYS A 244 12.87 3.57 -25.83
N GLU A 245 13.70 2.55 -26.13
CA GLU A 245 14.38 2.47 -27.44
C GLU A 245 13.40 2.36 -28.61
N TYR A 246 12.29 1.64 -28.44
CA TYR A 246 11.28 1.52 -29.49
C TYR A 246 10.51 2.83 -29.71
N LEU A 247 10.26 3.62 -28.66
CA LEU A 247 9.67 4.95 -28.81
C LEU A 247 10.61 5.91 -29.54
N GLU A 248 11.90 5.91 -29.22
CA GLU A 248 12.92 6.74 -29.89
C GLU A 248 13.08 6.40 -31.38
N ARG A 249 12.78 5.15 -31.78
CA ARG A 249 12.79 4.67 -33.17
C ARG A 249 11.41 4.76 -33.85
N GLU A 250 10.41 5.35 -33.20
CA GLU A 250 9.02 5.43 -33.68
C GLU A 250 8.36 4.04 -33.93
N GLU A 251 8.89 2.98 -33.30
CA GLU A 251 8.39 1.60 -33.41
C GLU A 251 7.29 1.30 -32.37
N ILE A 252 6.19 2.08 -32.42
CA ILE A 252 5.12 2.10 -31.40
C ILE A 252 4.56 0.71 -31.07
N SER A 253 4.36 -0.15 -32.08
CA SER A 253 3.83 -1.51 -31.85
C SER A 253 4.79 -2.38 -31.02
N LYS A 254 6.11 -2.21 -31.17
CA LYS A 254 7.09 -2.95 -30.36
C LYS A 254 7.22 -2.36 -28.95
N ALA A 255 7.07 -1.04 -28.82
CA ALA A 255 6.99 -0.38 -27.53
C ALA A 255 5.79 -0.91 -26.72
N LYS A 256 4.59 -0.98 -27.32
CA LYS A 256 3.38 -1.52 -26.69
C LYS A 256 3.55 -2.98 -26.26
N LYS A 257 4.08 -3.85 -27.13
CA LYS A 257 4.39 -5.25 -26.78
C LYS A 257 5.39 -5.39 -25.63
N SER A 258 6.30 -4.44 -25.48
CA SER A 258 7.25 -4.43 -24.36
C SER A 258 6.59 -3.92 -23.09
N LEU A 259 5.71 -2.93 -23.19
CA LEU A 259 4.90 -2.47 -22.06
C LEU A 259 3.93 -3.56 -21.57
N GLU A 260 3.34 -4.35 -22.46
CA GLU A 260 2.48 -5.51 -22.16
C GLU A 260 3.13 -6.52 -21.21
N ARG A 261 4.46 -6.69 -21.31
CA ARG A 261 5.21 -7.59 -20.42
C ARG A 261 5.39 -6.98 -19.02
N ILE A 262 5.36 -5.66 -18.91
CA ILE A 262 5.45 -4.93 -17.64
C ILE A 262 4.07 -4.81 -16.98
N LEU A 263 3.06 -4.43 -17.75
CA LEU A 263 1.69 -4.18 -17.29
C LEU A 263 0.74 -5.10 -18.07
N PRO A 264 0.66 -6.40 -17.70
CA PRO A 264 -0.22 -7.33 -18.40
C PRO A 264 -1.70 -6.91 -18.30
N SER A 265 -2.57 -7.46 -19.15
CA SER A 265 -4.04 -7.29 -19.07
C SER A 265 -4.59 -5.88 -19.33
N PHE A 266 -3.79 -4.93 -19.81
CA PHE A 266 -4.20 -3.53 -20.05
C PHE A 266 -4.09 -3.04 -21.50
N LEU A 267 -3.70 -3.92 -22.43
CA LEU A 267 -3.47 -3.63 -23.85
C LEU A 267 -4.35 -4.49 -24.75
#